data_AF-F0ZPT6-F1
#
_entry.id   AF-F0ZPT6-F1
#
_cell.length_a   1.000
_cell.length_b   1.000
_cell.length_c   1.000
_cell.angle_alpha   90.00
_cell.angle_beta   90.00
_cell.angle_gamma   90.00
#
_symmetry.space_group_name_H-M   'P 1'
#
loop_
_entity.id
_entity.type
_entity.pdbx_description
1 polymer ?
#
loop_
_entity_poly.entity_id
_entity_poly.type
_entity_poly.pdbx_seq_one_letter_code
_entity_poly.pdbx_strand_id
1 'polypeptide(L)'
;MENIDIQNKQVAHMVAQIRGKQLACEQSQNAMKDNIIIYFEINKDYLRLNKELTKYFRNHFKEFVIIGNRITEFLSSEPISDVGYPNQKNKTHQQLILANEWINKYSAFEIIDQIRNGIFFNGLSNSTSNIMLPELESDCENEYWGNENPSVTPLLLYAINKIMGYPCNDDQFLVGCGKRVLFLKKDYLLPDHILTDTSNYPFADKKSMILFGSYQFGGQRRFSAQYIFGPEDCSSSLSKALFLNSNQVAHFCTPQILNAFENPDNQYKFKKVIELCGNTLLESVNSVEPGDIFLTTNHTGLFLTKPNFGVAQNSAYTIEFKRNLDSEFGKCEGGGFRIINLNDGTRYYILRPNIGPLKQIVSLKKLIEIIDSNYQHYKITDTNTIGDCRILIDNII
;
A
#
# COMPACT_ATOMS: atom_id res chain seq x y z
N MET A 1 20.99 -6.38 4.36
CA MET A 1 19.71 -7.12 4.25
C MET A 1 19.77 -8.34 3.34
N GLU A 2 20.63 -8.40 2.31
CA GLU A 2 20.70 -9.55 1.38
C GLU A 2 20.92 -10.92 2.06
N ASN A 3 21.52 -10.91 3.26
CA ASN A 3 21.84 -12.11 4.06
C ASN A 3 20.79 -12.42 5.15
N ILE A 4 19.57 -11.89 5.05
CA ILE A 4 18.49 -12.28 5.99
C ILE A 4 17.93 -13.63 5.53
N ASP A 5 18.02 -14.63 6.39
CA ASP A 5 17.41 -15.94 6.18
C ASP A 5 15.95 -15.95 6.64
N ILE A 6 15.07 -16.43 5.78
CA ILE A 6 13.64 -16.56 6.01
C ILE A 6 13.34 -18.03 6.28
N GLN A 7 12.86 -18.30 7.48
CA GLN A 7 12.49 -19.65 7.96
C GLN A 7 11.00 -19.76 8.35
N ASN A 8 10.30 -18.63 8.47
CA ASN A 8 8.93 -18.57 8.98
C ASN A 8 7.93 -18.36 7.84
N LYS A 9 6.87 -19.17 7.79
CA LYS A 9 5.83 -19.07 6.74
C LYS A 9 5.16 -17.69 6.72
N GLN A 10 4.85 -17.16 7.90
CA GLN A 10 4.21 -15.86 8.03
C GLN A 10 5.08 -14.70 7.54
N VAL A 11 6.40 -14.80 7.74
CA VAL A 11 7.34 -13.79 7.22
C VAL A 11 7.40 -13.90 5.70
N ALA A 12 7.58 -15.10 5.14
CA ALA A 12 7.61 -15.28 3.69
C ALA A 12 6.32 -14.80 3.02
N HIS A 13 5.18 -15.04 3.64
CA HIS A 13 3.90 -14.57 3.14
C HIS A 13 3.77 -13.04 3.21
N MET A 14 4.20 -12.38 4.29
CA MET A 14 4.27 -10.90 4.30
C MET A 14 5.15 -10.36 3.17
N VAL A 15 6.32 -10.98 2.92
CA VAL A 15 7.21 -10.62 1.79
C VAL A 15 6.47 -10.76 0.46
N ALA A 16 5.78 -11.88 0.23
CA ALA A 16 5.00 -12.12 -0.99
C ALA A 16 3.88 -11.09 -1.18
N GLN A 17 3.19 -10.71 -0.11
CA GLN A 17 2.14 -9.69 -0.16
C GLN A 17 2.68 -8.30 -0.48
N ILE A 18 3.81 -7.90 0.10
CA ILE A 18 4.43 -6.61 -0.18
C ILE A 18 4.93 -6.60 -1.63
N ARG A 19 5.74 -7.60 -1.98
CA ARG A 19 6.40 -7.66 -3.28
C ARG A 19 5.40 -7.80 -4.43
N GLY A 20 4.41 -8.69 -4.31
CA GLY A 20 3.39 -8.89 -5.35
C GLY A 20 2.60 -7.62 -5.66
N LYS A 21 2.28 -6.82 -4.63
CA LYS A 21 1.60 -5.53 -4.81
C LYS A 21 2.53 -4.45 -5.40
N GLN A 22 3.82 -4.43 -5.05
CA GLN A 22 4.79 -3.56 -5.70
C GLN A 22 4.89 -3.85 -7.21
N LEU A 23 5.04 -5.12 -7.58
CA LEU A 23 5.12 -5.53 -8.99
C LEU A 23 3.83 -5.18 -9.76
N ALA A 24 2.67 -5.39 -9.14
CA ALA A 24 1.39 -5.04 -9.74
C ALA A 24 1.24 -3.52 -9.92
N CYS A 25 1.62 -2.75 -8.91
CA CYS A 25 1.64 -1.29 -8.97
C CYS A 25 2.61 -0.81 -10.06
N GLU A 26 3.83 -1.36 -10.11
CA GLU A 26 4.84 -1.05 -11.12
C GLU A 26 4.31 -1.30 -12.54
N GLN A 27 3.73 -2.48 -12.77
CA GLN A 27 3.16 -2.88 -14.04
C GLN A 27 1.98 -1.98 -14.46
N SER A 28 1.08 -1.64 -13.53
CA SER A 28 -0.06 -0.75 -13.81
C SER A 28 0.40 0.67 -14.22
N GLN A 29 1.41 1.20 -13.53
CA GLN A 29 2.00 2.51 -13.84
C GLN A 29 2.73 2.48 -15.19
N ASN A 30 3.50 1.42 -15.46
CA ASN A 30 4.17 1.27 -16.76
C ASN A 30 3.16 1.18 -17.91
N ALA A 31 2.06 0.42 -17.75
CA ALA A 31 1.01 0.35 -18.76
C ALA A 31 0.37 1.72 -19.03
N MET A 32 0.07 2.50 -17.99
CA MET A 32 -0.46 3.86 -18.15
C MET A 32 0.56 4.83 -18.77
N LYS A 33 1.85 4.70 -18.44
CA LYS A 33 2.94 5.46 -19.06
C LYS A 33 3.06 5.14 -20.54
N ASP A 34 3.02 3.87 -20.92
CA ASP A 34 3.16 3.42 -22.30
C ASP A 34 2.02 3.96 -23.18
N ASN A 35 0.80 4.02 -22.66
CA ASN A 35 -0.32 4.69 -23.36
C ASN A 35 -0.04 6.17 -23.63
N ILE A 36 0.56 6.89 -22.68
CA ILE A 36 0.96 8.29 -22.87
C ILE A 36 2.00 8.38 -23.98
N ILE A 37 3.01 7.52 -23.98
CA ILE A 37 4.03 7.48 -25.04
C ILE A 37 3.37 7.26 -26.41
N ILE A 38 2.53 6.23 -26.54
CA ILE A 38 1.81 5.90 -27.77
C ILE A 38 0.95 7.08 -28.26
N TYR A 39 0.29 7.80 -27.35
CA TYR A 39 -0.53 8.96 -27.71
C TYR A 39 0.30 10.03 -28.44
N PHE A 40 1.49 10.33 -27.93
CA PHE A 40 2.38 11.32 -28.52
C PHE A 40 3.05 10.84 -29.82
N GLU A 41 3.27 9.54 -29.97
CA GLU A 41 3.78 8.96 -31.22
C GLU A 41 2.75 9.03 -32.35
N ILE A 42 1.47 8.83 -32.04
CA ILE A 42 0.37 8.95 -33.01
C ILE A 42 0.12 10.42 -33.38
N ASN A 43 0.17 11.32 -32.40
CA ASN A 43 -0.07 12.75 -32.60
C ASN A 43 1.25 13.49 -32.89
N LYS A 44 1.67 13.49 -34.16
CA LYS A 44 2.96 14.00 -34.70
C LYS A 44 3.38 15.44 -34.35
N ASP A 45 2.58 16.19 -33.59
CA ASP A 45 2.87 17.55 -33.11
C ASP A 45 3.11 17.55 -31.59
N TYR A 46 4.25 16.96 -31.20
CA TYR A 46 4.63 16.77 -29.80
C TYR A 46 4.65 18.08 -29.00
N LEU A 47 5.28 19.12 -29.54
CA LEU A 47 5.52 20.37 -28.82
C LEU A 47 4.21 21.09 -28.51
N ARG A 48 3.28 21.17 -29.48
CA ARG A 48 1.97 21.79 -29.25
C ARG A 48 1.16 20.96 -28.26
N LEU A 49 1.10 19.65 -28.47
CA LEU A 49 0.27 18.76 -27.66
C LEU A 49 0.74 18.68 -26.20
N ASN A 50 2.05 18.63 -25.96
CA ASN A 50 2.62 18.62 -24.61
C ASN A 50 2.25 19.91 -23.87
N LYS A 51 2.42 21.06 -24.54
CA LYS A 51 2.06 22.37 -23.97
C LYS A 51 0.57 22.47 -23.64
N GLU A 52 -0.31 22.00 -24.54
CA GLU A 52 -1.76 21.99 -24.35
C GLU A 52 -2.16 21.10 -23.17
N LEU A 53 -1.67 19.87 -23.14
CA LEU A 53 -1.94 18.91 -22.08
C LEU A 53 -1.43 19.40 -20.73
N THR A 54 -0.19 19.89 -20.65
CA THR A 54 0.35 20.40 -19.39
C THR A 54 -0.42 21.59 -18.86
N LYS A 55 -0.83 22.53 -19.74
CA LYS A 55 -1.70 23.64 -19.34
C LYS A 55 -3.07 23.14 -18.84
N TYR A 56 -3.64 22.16 -19.53
CA TYR A 56 -4.89 21.53 -19.10
C TYR A 56 -4.74 20.91 -17.71
N PHE A 57 -3.69 20.12 -17.47
CA PHE A 57 -3.43 19.50 -16.16
C PHE A 57 -3.32 20.51 -15.03
N ARG A 58 -2.56 21.59 -15.23
CA ARG A 58 -2.43 22.64 -14.21
C ARG A 58 -3.77 23.25 -13.81
N ASN A 59 -4.62 23.51 -14.80
CA ASN A 59 -5.92 24.11 -14.55
C ASN A 59 -6.86 23.13 -13.83
N HIS A 60 -6.87 21.86 -14.23
CA HIS A 60 -7.80 20.87 -13.72
C HIS A 60 -7.37 20.25 -12.39
N PHE A 61 -6.08 20.08 -12.10
CA PHE A 61 -5.65 19.52 -10.82
C PHE A 61 -6.03 20.40 -9.63
N LYS A 62 -6.01 21.73 -9.80
CA LYS A 62 -6.54 22.64 -8.79
C LYS A 62 -8.03 22.42 -8.53
N GLU A 63 -8.81 22.23 -9.58
CA GLU A 63 -10.25 21.91 -9.47
C GLU A 63 -10.47 20.52 -8.86
N PHE A 64 -9.65 19.54 -9.20
CA PHE A 64 -9.71 18.19 -8.64
C PHE A 64 -9.47 18.20 -7.14
N VAL A 65 -8.53 19.01 -6.65
CA VAL A 65 -8.29 19.22 -5.21
C VAL A 65 -9.55 19.80 -4.55
N ILE A 66 -10.19 20.81 -5.15
CA ILE A 66 -11.42 21.43 -4.61
C ILE A 66 -12.57 20.41 -4.54
N ILE A 67 -12.81 19.65 -5.62
CA ILE A 67 -13.86 18.62 -5.66
C ILE A 67 -13.54 17.52 -4.63
N GLY A 68 -12.28 17.08 -4.56
CA GLY A 68 -11.82 16.12 -3.56
C GLY A 68 -12.08 16.58 -2.13
N ASN A 69 -11.87 17.86 -1.82
CA ASN A 69 -12.16 18.41 -0.49
C ASN A 69 -13.67 18.40 -0.21
N ARG A 70 -14.52 18.86 -1.15
CA ARG A 70 -15.98 18.84 -0.99
C ARG A 70 -16.52 17.43 -0.73
N ILE A 71 -16.02 16.44 -1.46
CA ILE A 71 -16.36 15.03 -1.22
C ILE A 71 -15.93 14.61 0.19
N THR A 72 -14.71 14.99 0.61
CA THR A 72 -14.19 14.66 1.96
C THR A 72 -15.06 15.24 3.07
N GLU A 73 -15.40 16.53 2.97
CA GLU A 73 -16.26 17.23 3.93
C GLU A 73 -17.64 16.56 4.03
N PHE A 74 -18.25 16.26 2.88
CA PHE A 74 -19.55 15.59 2.83
C PHE A 74 -19.50 14.18 3.41
N LEU A 75 -18.55 13.34 3.01
CA LEU A 75 -18.46 11.98 3.52
C LEU A 75 -18.19 11.94 5.04
N SER A 76 -17.52 12.96 5.58
CA SER A 76 -17.26 13.09 7.02
C SER A 76 -18.51 13.41 7.83
N SER A 77 -19.56 13.97 7.21
CA SER A 77 -20.86 14.20 7.86
C SER A 77 -21.81 13.00 7.77
N GLU A 78 -21.47 11.98 7.00
CA GLU A 78 -22.37 10.87 6.70
C GLU A 78 -22.16 9.67 7.64
N PRO A 79 -23.17 8.82 7.86
CA PRO A 79 -23.02 7.61 8.67
C PRO A 79 -22.03 6.60 8.06
N ILE A 80 -21.12 6.05 8.87
CA ILE A 80 -20.18 4.99 8.44
C ILE A 80 -20.92 3.75 7.92
N SER A 81 -22.13 3.48 8.42
CA SER A 81 -22.99 2.38 7.97
C SER A 81 -23.51 2.55 6.54
N ASP A 82 -23.53 3.77 6.02
CA ASP A 82 -24.09 4.05 4.69
C ASP A 82 -23.00 4.16 3.64
N VAL A 83 -21.90 4.82 4.01
CA VAL A 83 -20.77 5.08 3.10
C VAL A 83 -19.74 3.95 3.14
N GLY A 84 -19.44 3.40 4.31
CA GLY A 84 -18.32 2.48 4.51
C GLY A 84 -16.97 3.19 4.42
N TYR A 85 -15.97 2.55 3.79
CA TYR A 85 -14.74 3.26 3.42
C TYR A 85 -14.99 3.92 2.06
N PRO A 86 -14.73 5.23 1.90
CA PRO A 86 -13.78 6.08 2.63
C PRO A 86 -14.46 7.21 3.41
N ASN A 87 -15.33 6.86 4.37
CA ASN A 87 -15.94 7.87 5.24
C ASN A 87 -14.91 8.62 6.12
N GLN A 88 -13.80 7.97 6.49
CA GLN A 88 -12.86 8.56 7.45
C GLN A 88 -11.70 9.33 6.84
N LYS A 89 -11.25 8.97 5.63
CA LYS A 89 -10.02 9.50 5.00
C LYS A 89 -10.10 9.33 3.48
N ASN A 90 -10.61 10.33 2.76
CA ASN A 90 -10.53 10.38 1.30
C ASN A 90 -9.06 10.63 0.89
N LYS A 91 -8.28 9.56 0.75
CA LYS A 91 -6.85 9.67 0.49
C LYS A 91 -6.54 10.26 -0.87
N THR A 92 -7.34 9.93 -1.87
CA THR A 92 -7.26 10.53 -3.20
C THR A 92 -7.19 12.05 -3.14
N HIS A 93 -7.87 12.69 -2.20
CA HIS A 93 -7.74 14.13 -1.98
C HIS A 93 -6.33 14.56 -1.53
N GLN A 94 -5.68 13.84 -0.61
CA GLN A 94 -4.30 14.10 -0.19
C GLN A 94 -3.31 13.88 -1.33
N GLN A 95 -3.43 12.76 -2.06
CA GLN A 95 -2.58 12.53 -3.24
C GLN A 95 -2.79 13.60 -4.32
N LEU A 96 -4.01 14.16 -4.44
CA LEU A 96 -4.28 15.29 -5.33
C LEU A 96 -3.58 16.58 -4.89
N ILE A 97 -3.47 16.84 -3.59
CA ILE A 97 -2.72 18.00 -3.06
C ILE A 97 -1.25 17.85 -3.44
N LEU A 98 -0.64 16.70 -3.13
CA LEU A 98 0.77 16.43 -3.45
C LEU A 98 1.02 16.48 -4.97
N ALA A 99 0.14 15.86 -5.76
CA ALA A 99 0.21 15.92 -7.21
C ALA A 99 0.15 17.36 -7.74
N ASN A 100 -0.75 18.18 -7.20
CA ASN A 100 -0.90 19.58 -7.59
C ASN A 100 0.34 20.40 -7.20
N GLU A 101 0.92 20.19 -6.02
CA GLU A 101 2.18 20.82 -5.63
C GLU A 101 3.31 20.46 -6.59
N TRP A 102 3.46 19.17 -6.91
CA TRP A 102 4.48 18.68 -7.83
C TRP A 102 4.30 19.26 -9.25
N ILE A 103 3.09 19.22 -9.81
CA ILE A 103 2.76 19.82 -11.13
C ILE A 103 3.14 21.31 -11.19
N ASN A 104 3.01 22.04 -10.08
CA ASN A 104 3.31 23.47 -10.02
C ASN A 104 4.80 23.79 -9.80
N LYS A 105 5.65 22.80 -9.45
CA LYS A 105 7.10 22.99 -9.28
C LYS A 105 7.87 23.01 -10.61
N TYR A 106 7.41 22.30 -11.63
CA TYR A 106 8.10 22.17 -12.92
C TYR A 106 7.64 23.21 -13.93
N SER A 107 8.34 23.36 -15.07
CA SER A 107 7.87 24.18 -16.19
C SER A 107 6.78 23.46 -17.00
N ALA A 108 6.08 24.20 -17.88
CA ALA A 108 4.94 23.67 -18.62
C ALA A 108 5.29 22.60 -19.69
N PHE A 109 6.57 22.31 -19.91
CA PHE A 109 7.01 21.27 -20.84
C PHE A 109 7.57 20.03 -20.12
N GLU A 110 7.92 20.16 -18.84
CA GLU A 110 8.72 19.19 -18.11
C GLU A 110 7.91 18.00 -17.58
N ILE A 111 6.60 18.14 -17.34
CA ILE A 111 5.81 17.09 -16.67
C ILE A 111 5.64 15.86 -17.56
N ILE A 112 5.13 16.06 -18.78
CA ILE A 112 4.92 14.97 -19.74
C ILE A 112 6.25 14.38 -20.17
N ASP A 113 7.28 15.21 -20.34
CA ASP A 113 8.60 14.75 -20.74
C ASP A 113 9.24 13.85 -19.67
N GLN A 114 9.18 14.27 -18.40
CA GLN A 114 9.61 13.45 -17.27
C GLN A 114 8.88 12.10 -17.22
N ILE A 115 7.54 12.11 -17.34
CA ILE A 115 6.74 10.87 -17.33
C ILE A 115 7.18 9.91 -18.44
N ARG A 116 7.40 10.41 -19.67
CA ARG A 116 7.89 9.60 -20.79
C ARG A 116 9.27 9.01 -20.53
N ASN A 117 10.13 9.76 -19.83
CA ASN A 117 11.46 9.31 -19.42
C ASN A 117 11.44 8.42 -18.15
N GLY A 118 10.25 8.07 -17.63
CA GLY A 118 10.10 7.24 -16.43
C GLY A 118 10.48 7.95 -15.13
N ILE A 119 10.47 9.29 -15.14
CA ILE A 119 10.71 10.16 -14.00
C ILE A 119 9.34 10.66 -13.51
N PHE A 120 9.03 10.39 -12.25
CA PHE A 120 7.72 10.67 -11.66
C PHE A 120 7.83 11.63 -10.47
N PHE A 121 6.92 11.50 -9.50
CA PHE A 121 6.87 12.33 -8.31
C PHE A 121 8.23 12.36 -7.59
N ASN A 122 8.67 13.56 -7.19
CA ASN A 122 10.00 13.85 -6.61
C ASN A 122 11.22 13.48 -7.48
N GLY A 123 11.04 13.33 -8.80
CA GLY A 123 12.17 13.00 -9.69
C GLY A 123 12.60 11.53 -9.61
N LEU A 124 11.79 10.69 -8.98
CA LEU A 124 12.08 9.28 -8.75
C LEU A 124 11.47 8.39 -9.84
N SER A 125 12.10 7.25 -10.08
CA SER A 125 11.63 6.27 -11.05
C SER A 125 10.83 5.16 -10.38
N ASN A 126 9.82 4.67 -11.09
CA ASN A 126 9.07 3.47 -10.74
C ASN A 126 9.89 2.21 -11.05
N SER A 127 11.00 2.04 -10.34
CA SER A 127 11.88 0.88 -10.45
C SER A 127 11.84 0.10 -9.15
N THR A 128 11.52 -1.19 -9.22
CA THR A 128 11.50 -2.04 -8.03
C THR A 128 12.79 -2.82 -7.91
N SER A 129 13.51 -2.67 -6.79
CA SER A 129 14.76 -3.42 -6.55
C SER A 129 14.52 -4.93 -6.60
N ASN A 130 15.38 -5.68 -7.28
CA ASN A 130 15.27 -7.14 -7.39
C ASN A 130 15.94 -7.90 -6.22
N ILE A 131 16.50 -7.18 -5.25
CA ILE A 131 17.28 -7.78 -4.15
C ILE A 131 16.79 -7.40 -2.75
N MET A 132 15.93 -6.38 -2.62
CA MET A 132 15.43 -5.92 -1.33
C MET A 132 13.97 -5.46 -1.39
N LEU A 133 13.31 -5.58 -0.24
CA LEU A 133 12.06 -4.88 0.04
C LEU A 133 12.35 -3.39 0.29
N PRO A 134 11.35 -2.51 0.12
CA PRO A 134 11.52 -1.09 0.38
C PRO A 134 11.62 -0.80 1.87
N GLU A 135 12.35 0.26 2.21
CA GLU A 135 12.40 0.77 3.58
C GLU A 135 11.19 1.66 3.83
N LEU A 136 10.42 1.35 4.87
CA LEU A 136 9.30 2.19 5.27
C LEU A 136 9.83 3.45 5.97
N GLU A 137 9.17 4.57 5.73
CA GLU A 137 9.53 5.89 6.29
C GLU A 137 10.86 6.44 5.79
N SER A 138 11.42 5.88 4.71
CA SER A 138 12.57 6.47 4.05
C SER A 138 12.24 7.84 3.48
N ASP A 139 13.26 8.66 3.30
CA ASP A 139 13.07 9.96 2.67
C ASP A 139 12.60 9.78 1.22
N CYS A 140 11.47 10.41 0.91
CA CYS A 140 10.86 10.41 -0.41
C CYS A 140 11.57 11.19 -1.50
N GLU A 141 12.63 11.92 -1.16
CA GLU A 141 13.53 12.45 -2.17
C GLU A 141 14.47 11.36 -2.67
N ASN A 142 14.60 10.25 -1.92
CA ASN A 142 15.58 9.19 -2.16
C ASN A 142 14.95 7.85 -2.55
N GLU A 143 13.78 7.50 -2.00
CA GLU A 143 13.13 6.21 -2.28
C GLU A 143 11.74 6.38 -2.87
N TYR A 144 11.50 5.68 -3.98
CA TYR A 144 10.20 5.63 -4.62
C TYR A 144 9.22 4.80 -3.81
N TRP A 145 9.58 3.55 -3.52
CA TRP A 145 8.72 2.61 -2.81
C TRP A 145 8.73 2.84 -1.30
N GLY A 146 7.71 2.31 -0.60
CA GLY A 146 7.61 2.44 0.86
C GLY A 146 7.07 3.78 1.38
N ASN A 147 6.70 4.70 0.48
CA ASN A 147 6.19 6.06 0.77
C ASN A 147 4.93 6.40 -0.07
N GLU A 148 4.41 7.63 0.00
CA GLU A 148 3.30 8.07 -0.88
C GLU A 148 3.69 8.30 -2.35
N ASN A 149 4.99 8.32 -2.69
CA ASN A 149 5.44 8.53 -4.08
C ASN A 149 4.81 7.54 -5.08
N PRO A 150 4.72 6.22 -4.82
CA PRO A 150 4.03 5.25 -5.67
C PRO A 150 2.52 5.38 -5.62
N SER A 151 1.94 6.19 -4.74
CA SER A 151 0.50 6.47 -4.66
C SER A 151 0.13 7.73 -5.46
N VAL A 152 1.01 8.74 -5.50
CA VAL A 152 0.81 9.97 -6.27
C VAL A 152 0.98 9.73 -7.78
N THR A 153 2.01 8.98 -8.17
CA THR A 153 2.25 8.65 -9.58
C THR A 153 1.08 7.96 -10.29
N PRO A 154 0.49 6.86 -9.79
CA PRO A 154 -0.62 6.21 -10.45
C PRO A 154 -1.84 7.13 -10.55
N LEU A 155 -2.06 8.01 -9.56
CA LEU A 155 -3.10 9.03 -9.62
C LEU A 155 -2.87 9.99 -10.80
N LEU A 156 -1.65 10.52 -10.92
CA LEU A 156 -1.23 11.40 -12.01
C LEU A 156 -1.43 10.70 -13.37
N LEU A 157 -0.88 9.49 -13.52
CA LEU A 157 -0.96 8.72 -14.76
C LEU A 157 -2.40 8.38 -15.14
N TYR A 158 -3.23 8.02 -14.17
CA TYR A 158 -4.65 7.74 -14.37
C TYR A 158 -5.40 8.98 -14.87
N ALA A 159 -5.18 10.13 -14.24
CA ALA A 159 -5.78 11.39 -14.67
C ALA A 159 -5.38 11.74 -16.10
N ILE A 160 -4.09 11.60 -16.44
CA ILE A 160 -3.57 11.87 -17.79
C ILE A 160 -4.24 10.97 -18.83
N ASN A 161 -4.30 9.66 -18.55
CA ASN A 161 -4.92 8.69 -19.45
C ASN A 161 -6.42 9.00 -19.68
N LYS A 162 -7.16 9.36 -18.63
CA LYS A 162 -8.57 9.75 -18.76
C LYS A 162 -8.76 10.99 -19.62
N ILE A 163 -7.92 12.00 -19.45
CA ILE A 163 -7.99 13.26 -20.20
C ILE A 163 -7.66 13.07 -21.68
N MET A 164 -6.69 12.20 -21.99
CA MET A 164 -6.38 11.83 -23.38
C MET A 164 -7.46 10.94 -24.02
N GLY A 165 -8.49 10.53 -23.28
CA GLY A 165 -9.55 9.67 -23.78
C GLY A 165 -9.14 8.21 -23.99
N TYR A 166 -8.02 7.76 -23.38
CA TYR A 166 -7.66 6.34 -23.43
C TYR A 166 -8.69 5.52 -22.66
N PRO A 167 -9.16 4.38 -23.20
CA PRO A 167 -10.03 3.48 -22.48
C PRO A 167 -9.27 2.89 -21.28
N CYS A 168 -9.43 3.53 -20.13
CA CYS A 168 -8.87 3.06 -18.88
C CYS A 168 -9.81 1.99 -18.33
N ASN A 169 -9.42 0.72 -18.46
CA ASN A 169 -10.05 -0.32 -17.68
C ASN A 169 -9.53 -0.20 -16.24
N ASP A 170 -10.38 0.27 -15.33
CA ASP A 170 -10.04 0.45 -13.91
C ASP A 170 -9.48 -0.84 -13.30
N ASP A 171 -9.96 -2.01 -13.74
CA ASP A 171 -9.49 -3.33 -13.30
C ASP A 171 -8.05 -3.65 -13.72
N GLN A 172 -7.51 -2.97 -14.72
CA GLN A 172 -6.12 -3.13 -15.15
C GLN A 172 -5.22 -2.01 -14.61
N PHE A 173 -5.73 -0.78 -14.57
CA PHE A 173 -4.92 0.39 -14.24
C PHE A 173 -4.81 0.67 -12.75
N LEU A 174 -5.73 0.13 -11.94
CA LEU A 174 -5.73 0.35 -10.50
C LEU A 174 -5.03 -0.78 -9.73
N VAL A 175 -4.63 -1.88 -10.39
CA VAL A 175 -4.08 -3.05 -9.69
C VAL A 175 -2.81 -2.70 -8.93
N GLY A 176 -2.76 -3.04 -7.64
CA GLY A 176 -1.66 -2.72 -6.74
C GLY A 176 -1.55 -1.24 -6.35
N CYS A 177 -2.26 -0.31 -6.99
CA CYS A 177 -2.03 1.14 -6.86
C CYS A 177 -3.28 1.94 -6.42
N GLY A 178 -4.47 1.39 -6.63
CA GLY A 178 -5.74 1.96 -6.20
C GLY A 178 -6.90 0.97 -6.32
N LYS A 179 -8.11 1.43 -6.04
CA LYS A 179 -9.33 0.64 -6.26
C LYS A 179 -10.54 1.54 -6.35
N ARG A 180 -11.45 1.25 -7.29
CA ARG A 180 -12.81 1.81 -7.26
C ARG A 180 -13.62 1.10 -6.18
N VAL A 181 -14.16 1.86 -5.24
CA VAL A 181 -14.96 1.39 -4.13
C VAL A 181 -16.37 1.93 -4.25
N LEU A 182 -17.34 1.03 -4.22
CA LEU A 182 -18.75 1.37 -4.11
C LEU A 182 -19.06 1.80 -2.67
N PHE A 183 -19.95 2.77 -2.50
CA PHE A 183 -20.49 3.08 -1.18
C PHE A 183 -21.24 1.86 -0.61
N LEU A 184 -21.18 1.68 0.72
CA LEU A 184 -21.64 0.46 1.38
C LEU A 184 -23.13 0.18 1.10
N LYS A 185 -23.96 1.22 1.20
CA LYS A 185 -25.40 1.14 0.97
C LYS A 185 -25.68 1.31 -0.53
N LYS A 186 -26.36 0.32 -1.12
CA LYS A 186 -26.55 0.21 -2.59
C LYS A 186 -27.28 1.41 -3.23
N ASP A 187 -28.16 2.05 -2.48
CA ASP A 187 -28.97 3.21 -2.88
C ASP A 187 -28.34 4.56 -2.51
N TYR A 188 -27.17 4.56 -1.85
CA TYR A 188 -26.46 5.79 -1.50
C TYR A 188 -25.90 6.46 -2.77
N LEU A 189 -26.10 7.78 -2.88
CA LEU A 189 -25.62 8.59 -3.98
C LEU A 189 -24.95 9.88 -3.47
N LEU A 190 -23.78 10.23 -4.01
CA LEU A 190 -23.24 11.58 -3.85
C LEU A 190 -24.18 12.60 -4.50
N PRO A 191 -24.54 13.68 -3.79
CA PRO A 191 -25.32 14.77 -4.35
C PRO A 191 -24.65 15.44 -5.56
N ASP A 192 -25.46 15.84 -6.54
CA ASP A 192 -25.00 16.49 -7.79
C ASP A 192 -24.19 17.77 -7.54
N HIS A 193 -24.54 18.54 -6.51
CA HIS A 193 -23.86 19.80 -6.20
C HIS A 193 -22.40 19.60 -5.76
N ILE A 194 -22.06 18.43 -5.21
CA ILE A 194 -20.69 18.08 -4.78
C ILE A 194 -19.80 17.85 -5.99
N LEU A 195 -20.37 17.22 -7.01
CA LEU A 195 -19.68 16.85 -8.23
C LEU A 195 -19.76 17.95 -9.32
N THR A 196 -20.13 19.18 -8.97
CA THR A 196 -20.41 20.28 -9.92
C THR A 196 -19.28 20.49 -10.95
N ASP A 197 -19.65 20.56 -12.23
CA ASP A 197 -18.79 20.48 -13.44
C ASP A 197 -18.06 19.13 -13.66
N THR A 198 -18.77 18.02 -13.42
CA THR A 198 -18.30 16.62 -13.52
C THR A 198 -17.63 16.17 -14.80
N SER A 199 -17.74 16.85 -15.94
CA SER A 199 -17.35 16.22 -17.21
C SER A 199 -15.88 15.76 -17.21
N ASN A 200 -15.06 16.36 -16.33
CA ASN A 200 -13.63 16.12 -16.30
C ASN A 200 -13.09 15.53 -14.98
N TYR A 201 -13.90 15.30 -13.92
CA TYR A 201 -13.39 14.73 -12.65
C TYR A 201 -13.34 13.18 -12.70
N PRO A 202 -12.16 12.55 -12.75
CA PRO A 202 -12.08 11.12 -13.07
C PRO A 202 -12.16 10.20 -11.85
N PHE A 203 -12.17 10.74 -10.63
CA PHE A 203 -11.91 9.98 -9.40
C PHE A 203 -13.16 9.60 -8.60
N ALA A 204 -14.33 10.12 -8.93
CA ALA A 204 -15.58 9.73 -8.28
C ALA A 204 -16.77 9.89 -9.23
N ASP A 205 -17.82 9.13 -8.94
CA ASP A 205 -19.15 9.29 -9.51
C ASP A 205 -20.19 9.24 -8.39
N LYS A 206 -21.48 9.25 -8.74
CA LYS A 206 -22.55 9.23 -7.73
C LYS A 206 -22.49 8.03 -6.79
N LYS A 207 -22.02 6.87 -7.23
CA LYS A 207 -22.11 5.59 -6.50
C LYS A 207 -20.77 5.09 -5.98
N SER A 208 -19.67 5.68 -6.43
CA SER A 208 -18.35 5.13 -6.18
C SER A 208 -17.27 6.20 -6.18
N MET A 209 -16.12 5.85 -5.62
CA MET A 209 -14.90 6.62 -5.82
C MET A 209 -13.68 5.73 -5.97
N ILE A 210 -12.67 6.28 -6.62
CA ILE A 210 -11.35 5.69 -6.74
C ILE A 210 -10.52 6.19 -5.57
N LEU A 211 -9.94 5.23 -4.88
CA LEU A 211 -9.00 5.47 -3.80
C LEU A 211 -7.62 5.07 -4.29
N PHE A 212 -6.72 6.04 -4.41
CA PHE A 212 -5.30 5.78 -4.63
C PHE A 212 -4.60 5.52 -3.29
N GLY A 213 -3.53 4.73 -3.35
CA GLY A 213 -2.83 4.25 -2.17
C GLY A 213 -2.65 2.75 -2.24
N SER A 214 -1.41 2.33 -2.51
CA SER A 214 -1.07 0.93 -2.81
C SER A 214 -1.41 -0.07 -1.67
N TYR A 215 -1.72 0.38 -0.45
CA TYR A 215 -1.65 -0.46 0.76
C TYR A 215 -2.64 -0.16 1.90
N GLN A 216 -3.87 0.30 1.62
CA GLN A 216 -4.61 1.01 2.70
C GLN A 216 -6.10 0.74 2.88
N PHE A 217 -6.62 -0.33 2.29
CA PHE A 217 -8.04 -0.64 2.44
C PHE A 217 -8.24 -1.55 3.64
N GLY A 218 -8.34 -0.94 4.82
CA GLY A 218 -8.82 -1.63 6.02
C GLY A 218 -10.30 -2.01 5.98
N GLY A 219 -10.97 -1.65 4.90
CA GLY A 219 -12.31 -2.13 4.56
C GLY A 219 -12.35 -3.55 3.99
N GLN A 220 -11.21 -4.19 3.67
CA GLN A 220 -11.22 -5.54 3.09
C GLN A 220 -11.91 -6.60 3.96
N ARG A 221 -12.00 -6.39 5.28
CA ARG A 221 -12.78 -7.24 6.19
C ARG A 221 -14.29 -7.17 5.98
N ARG A 222 -14.77 -6.15 5.25
CA ARG A 222 -16.19 -5.88 5.01
C ARG A 222 -16.64 -6.28 3.60
N PHE A 223 -15.72 -6.67 2.73
CA PHE A 223 -16.03 -7.03 1.34
C PHE A 223 -15.87 -8.53 1.12
N SER A 224 -16.85 -9.14 0.46
CA SER A 224 -16.88 -10.59 0.17
C SER A 224 -15.87 -11.04 -0.89
N ALA A 225 -15.35 -10.11 -1.70
CA ALA A 225 -14.37 -10.38 -2.75
C ALA A 225 -13.07 -9.61 -2.49
N GLN A 226 -11.95 -10.33 -2.54
CA GLN A 226 -10.60 -9.79 -2.36
C GLN A 226 -9.77 -10.07 -3.60
N TYR A 227 -9.23 -9.02 -4.20
CA TYR A 227 -8.30 -9.13 -5.33
C TYR A 227 -6.92 -9.54 -4.83
N ILE A 228 -6.24 -10.46 -5.53
CA ILE A 228 -4.90 -10.97 -5.19
C ILE A 228 -3.90 -9.84 -4.93
N PHE A 229 -3.89 -8.85 -5.83
CA PHE A 229 -3.04 -7.66 -5.77
C PHE A 229 -3.84 -6.42 -5.36
N GLY A 230 -4.96 -6.64 -4.67
CA GLY A 230 -5.77 -5.58 -4.11
C GLY A 230 -5.03 -4.88 -2.98
N PRO A 231 -5.26 -3.58 -2.80
CA PRO A 231 -4.64 -2.83 -1.72
C PRO A 231 -5.21 -3.26 -0.36
N GLU A 232 -4.36 -3.45 0.66
CA GLU A 232 -4.67 -4.11 1.95
C GLU A 232 -4.13 -3.32 3.14
N ASP A 233 -4.88 -3.24 4.25
CA ASP A 233 -4.32 -2.70 5.50
C ASP A 233 -3.43 -3.69 6.26
N CYS A 234 -2.64 -3.16 7.20
CA CYS A 234 -1.74 -3.96 8.01
C CYS A 234 -2.40 -5.16 8.69
N SER A 235 -3.54 -4.96 9.34
CA SER A 235 -4.22 -6.06 10.02
C SER A 235 -4.72 -7.12 9.05
N SER A 236 -5.24 -6.75 7.87
CA SER A 236 -5.67 -7.73 6.86
C SER A 236 -4.47 -8.49 6.33
N SER A 237 -3.40 -7.79 5.95
CA SER A 237 -2.18 -8.43 5.46
C SER A 237 -1.55 -9.37 6.50
N LEU A 238 -1.47 -8.90 7.75
CA LEU A 238 -0.95 -9.69 8.87
C LEU A 238 -1.86 -10.89 9.16
N SER A 239 -3.19 -10.71 9.17
CA SER A 239 -4.13 -11.83 9.40
C SER A 239 -4.00 -12.92 8.34
N LYS A 240 -3.79 -12.53 7.07
CA LYS A 240 -3.50 -13.46 5.98
C LYS A 240 -2.15 -14.16 6.19
N ALA A 241 -1.11 -13.39 6.50
CA ALA A 241 0.22 -13.90 6.84
C ALA A 241 0.21 -14.93 7.97
N LEU A 242 -0.72 -14.76 8.91
CA LEU A 242 -0.89 -15.63 10.06
C LEU A 242 -1.81 -16.83 9.79
N PHE A 243 -2.21 -17.06 8.53
CA PHE A 243 -3.09 -18.16 8.11
C PHE A 243 -4.43 -18.19 8.87
N LEU A 244 -4.92 -17.02 9.28
CA LEU A 244 -6.20 -16.92 9.97
C LEU A 244 -7.35 -17.19 9.00
N ASN A 245 -8.39 -17.87 9.49
CA ASN A 245 -9.60 -18.12 8.70
C ASN A 245 -10.44 -16.85 8.57
N SER A 246 -11.41 -16.84 7.64
CA SER A 246 -12.25 -15.66 7.34
C SER A 246 -12.96 -15.09 8.57
N ASN A 247 -13.41 -15.93 9.50
CA ASN A 247 -14.07 -15.47 10.74
C ASN A 247 -13.07 -14.75 11.65
N GLN A 248 -11.86 -15.31 11.82
CA GLN A 248 -10.81 -14.67 12.60
C GLN A 248 -10.35 -13.36 11.96
N VAL A 249 -10.14 -13.33 10.64
CA VAL A 249 -9.75 -12.12 9.87
C VAL A 249 -10.75 -10.99 10.07
N ALA A 250 -12.05 -11.27 10.02
CA ALA A 250 -13.10 -10.26 10.18
C ALA A 250 -12.98 -9.47 11.51
N HIS A 251 -12.52 -10.13 12.57
CA HIS A 251 -12.38 -9.56 13.90
C HIS A 251 -10.93 -9.17 14.27
N PHE A 252 -9.97 -9.33 13.36
CA PHE A 252 -8.55 -9.17 13.67
C PHE A 252 -8.11 -7.69 13.75
N CYS A 253 -8.11 -7.09 14.94
CA CYS A 253 -7.68 -5.70 15.16
C CYS A 253 -6.78 -5.55 16.41
N THR A 254 -6.12 -4.40 16.56
CA THR A 254 -5.23 -4.09 17.69
C THR A 254 -5.81 -4.45 19.06
N PRO A 255 -7.05 -4.03 19.43
CA PRO A 255 -7.66 -4.45 20.70
C PRO A 255 -7.80 -5.97 20.87
N GLN A 256 -8.09 -6.69 19.79
CA GLN A 256 -8.26 -8.15 19.83
C GLN A 256 -6.92 -8.89 19.93
N ILE A 257 -5.86 -8.34 19.31
CA ILE A 257 -4.49 -8.87 19.47
C ILE A 257 -4.00 -8.63 20.91
N LEU A 258 -4.29 -7.46 21.49
CA LEU A 258 -3.97 -7.19 22.90
C LEU A 258 -4.74 -8.11 23.85
N ASN A 259 -6.02 -8.36 23.59
CA ASN A 259 -6.78 -9.36 24.35
C ASN A 259 -6.15 -10.76 24.23
N ALA A 260 -5.69 -11.13 23.03
CA ALA A 260 -4.99 -12.39 22.81
C ALA A 260 -3.65 -12.48 23.57
N PHE A 261 -2.99 -11.36 23.83
CA PHE A 261 -1.77 -11.32 24.64
C PHE A 261 -2.04 -11.68 26.10
N GLU A 262 -3.18 -11.26 26.65
CA GLU A 262 -3.56 -11.55 28.05
C GLU A 262 -4.29 -12.89 28.23
N ASN A 263 -4.80 -13.50 27.15
CA ASN A 263 -5.57 -14.73 27.21
C ASN A 263 -4.83 -15.93 26.57
N PRO A 264 -4.39 -16.94 27.36
CA PRO A 264 -3.73 -18.13 26.82
C PRO A 264 -4.64 -19.00 25.92
N ASP A 265 -5.96 -18.92 26.10
CA ASP A 265 -6.96 -19.67 25.32
C ASP A 265 -7.57 -18.82 24.19
N ASN A 266 -6.84 -17.80 23.72
CA ASN A 266 -7.34 -16.91 22.68
C ASN A 266 -7.68 -17.65 21.37
N GLN A 267 -8.67 -17.12 20.64
CA GLN A 267 -9.17 -17.71 19.40
C GLN A 267 -8.12 -17.83 18.28
N TYR A 268 -7.00 -17.10 18.38
CA TYR A 268 -5.92 -17.12 17.39
C TYR A 268 -4.80 -18.11 17.73
N LYS A 269 -4.84 -18.73 18.92
CA LYS A 269 -3.81 -19.63 19.46
C LYS A 269 -2.43 -18.98 19.52
N PHE A 270 -2.38 -17.68 19.75
CA PHE A 270 -1.13 -16.96 19.93
C PHE A 270 -0.59 -17.20 21.33
N LYS A 271 0.73 -17.35 21.45
CA LYS A 271 1.41 -17.47 22.74
C LYS A 271 1.99 -16.12 23.15
N LYS A 272 1.74 -15.68 24.38
CA LYS A 272 2.46 -14.54 24.98
C LYS A 272 3.95 -14.83 25.02
N VAL A 273 4.76 -13.94 24.43
CA VAL A 273 6.22 -13.99 24.54
C VAL A 273 6.65 -13.08 25.67
N ILE A 274 6.46 -11.77 25.49
CA ILE A 274 6.93 -10.76 26.45
C ILE A 274 6.26 -9.40 26.21
N GLU A 275 6.18 -8.58 27.27
CA GLU A 275 5.92 -7.14 27.18
C GLU A 275 7.24 -6.40 27.37
N LEU A 276 7.58 -5.49 26.46
CA LEU A 276 8.75 -4.62 26.55
C LEU A 276 8.28 -3.17 26.72
N CYS A 277 8.97 -2.44 27.59
CA CYS A 277 8.76 -1.01 27.82
C CYS A 277 10.12 -0.44 28.27
N GLY A 278 10.42 0.82 27.95
CA GLY A 278 11.77 1.43 28.06
C GLY A 278 12.65 0.95 29.24
N ASN A 279 13.97 0.85 29.00
CA ASN A 279 14.96 0.20 29.87
C ASN A 279 14.80 -1.32 30.00
N THR A 280 14.47 -1.99 28.89
CA THR A 280 14.35 -3.45 28.85
C THR A 280 15.75 -4.11 28.90
N LEU A 281 15.88 -5.18 29.70
CA LEU A 281 17.11 -5.97 29.79
C LEU A 281 17.37 -6.74 28.48
N LEU A 282 18.65 -6.85 28.08
CA LEU A 282 19.04 -7.57 26.86
C LEU A 282 18.52 -9.02 26.83
N GLU A 283 18.50 -9.69 27.98
CA GLU A 283 17.98 -11.06 28.13
C GLU A 283 16.49 -11.17 27.78
N SER A 284 15.70 -10.16 28.14
CA SER A 284 14.27 -10.08 27.81
C SER A 284 14.08 -9.93 26.30
N VAL A 285 14.91 -9.09 25.66
CA VAL A 285 14.91 -8.86 24.22
C VAL A 285 15.30 -10.14 23.45
N ASN A 286 16.20 -10.96 23.98
CA ASN A 286 16.64 -12.21 23.34
C ASN A 286 15.56 -13.30 23.23
N SER A 287 14.41 -13.15 23.91
CA SER A 287 13.28 -14.09 23.80
C SER A 287 12.48 -13.94 22.48
N VAL A 288 12.68 -12.82 21.80
CA VAL A 288 12.01 -12.45 20.55
C VAL A 288 12.66 -13.17 19.37
N GLU A 289 11.83 -13.79 18.54
CA GLU A 289 12.25 -14.59 17.39
C GLU A 289 11.68 -14.00 16.08
N PRO A 290 12.33 -14.26 14.93
CA PRO A 290 11.75 -13.94 13.63
C PRO A 290 10.37 -14.58 13.48
N GLY A 291 9.44 -13.82 12.93
CA GLY A 291 8.04 -14.22 12.77
C GLY A 291 7.16 -14.04 14.01
N ASP A 292 7.70 -13.56 15.12
CA ASP A 292 6.88 -13.06 16.24
C ASP A 292 6.11 -11.81 15.80
N ILE A 293 4.88 -11.68 16.31
CA ILE A 293 4.03 -10.51 16.15
C ILE A 293 4.45 -9.49 17.20
N PHE A 294 4.61 -8.23 16.81
CA PHE A 294 4.63 -7.13 17.77
C PHE A 294 3.40 -6.25 17.62
N LEU A 295 3.01 -5.66 18.74
CA LEU A 295 1.91 -4.73 18.85
C LEU A 295 2.34 -3.51 19.66
N THR A 296 2.03 -2.33 19.14
CA THR A 296 2.05 -1.05 19.86
C THR A 296 0.65 -0.45 19.87
N THR A 297 0.46 0.69 20.54
CA THR A 297 -0.85 1.35 20.69
C THR A 297 -1.64 1.49 19.38
N ASN A 298 -0.95 1.77 18.27
CA ASN A 298 -1.58 2.06 16.98
C ASN A 298 -1.08 1.20 15.83
N HIS A 299 -0.26 0.18 16.10
CA HIS A 299 0.44 -0.53 15.04
C HIS A 299 0.74 -1.99 15.37
N THR A 300 0.85 -2.81 14.34
CA THR A 300 1.23 -4.22 14.45
C THR A 300 2.06 -4.63 13.25
N GLY A 301 2.94 -5.61 13.42
CA GLY A 301 3.79 -6.14 12.36
C GLY A 301 4.43 -7.45 12.77
N LEU A 302 5.34 -7.96 11.95
CA LEU A 302 6.16 -9.13 12.27
C LEU A 302 7.62 -8.73 12.43
N PHE A 303 8.33 -9.40 13.33
CA PHE A 303 9.79 -9.37 13.33
C PHE A 303 10.31 -10.11 12.10
N LEU A 304 11.14 -9.45 11.31
CA LEU A 304 11.86 -10.06 10.18
C LEU A 304 13.15 -10.75 10.67
N THR A 305 13.78 -10.20 11.69
CA THR A 305 15.03 -10.71 12.27
C THR A 305 14.91 -10.84 13.78
N LYS A 306 15.86 -11.54 14.41
CA LYS A 306 16.08 -11.39 15.85
C LYS A 306 16.45 -9.94 16.17
N PRO A 307 16.20 -9.46 17.39
CA PRO A 307 16.83 -8.24 17.87
C PRO A 307 18.36 -8.37 17.88
N ASN A 308 19.05 -7.23 17.84
CA ASN A 308 20.50 -7.12 17.70
C ASN A 308 21.06 -7.62 16.36
N PHE A 309 20.19 -7.86 15.38
CA PHE A 309 20.59 -8.16 14.01
C PHE A 309 21.00 -6.85 13.30
N GLY A 310 22.20 -6.33 13.58
CA GLY A 310 23.02 -5.65 12.57
C GLY A 310 23.05 -4.11 12.42
N VAL A 311 22.48 -3.26 13.29
CA VAL A 311 22.75 -1.79 13.18
C VAL A 311 22.88 -1.09 14.54
N ALA A 312 22.14 -1.54 15.55
CA ALA A 312 22.25 -1.03 16.92
C ALA A 312 21.78 -2.08 17.93
N GLN A 313 22.22 -1.94 19.19
CA GLN A 313 21.75 -2.80 20.29
C GLN A 313 20.24 -2.63 20.46
N ASN A 314 19.55 -3.74 20.76
CA ASN A 314 18.11 -3.85 20.94
C ASN A 314 17.27 -3.39 19.73
N SER A 315 17.88 -3.32 18.55
CA SER A 315 17.16 -3.01 17.31
C SER A 315 16.85 -4.27 16.52
N ALA A 316 15.72 -4.29 15.81
CA ALA A 316 15.32 -5.39 14.96
C ALA A 316 14.76 -4.88 13.64
N TYR A 317 14.94 -5.65 12.57
CA TYR A 317 14.18 -5.44 11.35
C TYR A 317 12.79 -6.05 11.53
N THR A 318 11.78 -5.31 11.08
CA THR A 318 10.38 -5.72 11.06
C THR A 318 9.87 -5.70 9.63
N ILE A 319 8.78 -6.40 9.38
CA ILE A 319 8.06 -6.38 8.11
C ILE A 319 6.58 -6.11 8.37
N GLU A 320 6.04 -5.12 7.68
CA GLU A 320 4.73 -4.55 8.00
C GLU A 320 4.12 -3.79 6.83
N PHE A 321 2.83 -3.49 6.96
CA PHE A 321 2.19 -2.42 6.18
C PHE A 321 1.84 -1.28 7.11
N LYS A 322 1.83 -0.05 6.61
CA LYS A 322 1.49 1.12 7.39
C LYS A 322 0.39 1.94 6.71
N ARG A 323 -0.60 2.33 7.52
CA ARG A 323 -1.85 2.98 7.09
C ARG A 323 -1.86 4.49 7.33
N ASN A 324 -0.87 5.02 8.04
CA ASN A 324 -0.83 6.43 8.40
C ASN A 324 -0.63 7.27 7.14
N LEU A 325 -1.53 8.24 6.92
CA LEU A 325 -1.32 9.29 5.94
C LEU A 325 0.00 10.00 6.22
N ASP A 326 0.69 10.38 5.16
CA ASP A 326 1.82 11.28 5.29
C ASP A 326 1.32 12.57 5.95
N SER A 327 2.20 13.18 6.75
CA SER A 327 1.96 14.49 7.34
C SER A 327 3.08 15.43 6.89
N GLU A 328 2.94 16.72 7.18
CA GLU A 328 4.03 17.71 6.99
C GLU A 328 5.35 17.29 7.66
N PHE A 329 5.33 16.32 8.59
CA PHE A 329 6.48 15.90 9.41
C PHE A 329 7.07 14.53 9.06
N GLY A 330 6.59 13.85 8.01
CA GLY A 330 7.21 12.60 7.58
C GLY A 330 6.25 11.64 6.90
N LYS A 331 6.85 10.79 6.08
CA LYS A 331 6.17 9.85 5.19
C LYS A 331 6.10 8.47 5.80
N CYS A 332 4.98 7.79 5.63
CA CYS A 332 4.60 6.66 6.47
C CYS A 332 3.77 5.60 5.73
N GLU A 333 3.47 5.74 4.45
CA GLU A 333 2.58 4.82 3.73
C GLU A 333 3.34 3.76 2.94
N GLY A 334 3.05 2.49 3.17
CA GLY A 334 3.68 1.44 2.38
C GLY A 334 3.54 0.06 2.96
N GLY A 335 4.04 -0.92 2.22
CA GLY A 335 4.45 -2.21 2.72
C GLY A 335 5.96 -2.34 2.52
N GLY A 336 6.67 -2.80 3.55
CA GLY A 336 8.13 -2.84 3.50
C GLY A 336 8.73 -3.34 4.80
N PHE A 337 10.04 -3.13 4.94
CA PHE A 337 10.72 -3.37 6.20
C PHE A 337 10.89 -2.06 6.97
N ARG A 338 11.05 -2.16 8.29
CA ARG A 338 11.37 -1.02 9.15
C ARG A 338 12.32 -1.44 10.26
N ILE A 339 13.24 -0.56 10.64
CA ILE A 339 14.09 -0.76 11.81
C ILE A 339 13.36 -0.18 13.02
N ILE A 340 13.15 -0.99 14.05
CA ILE A 340 12.62 -0.53 15.34
C ILE A 340 13.67 -0.68 16.43
N ASN A 341 13.71 0.27 17.36
CA ASN A 341 14.50 0.19 18.57
C ASN A 341 13.60 -0.17 19.74
N LEU A 342 13.80 -1.35 20.34
CA LEU A 342 12.97 -1.86 21.43
C LEU A 342 13.22 -1.15 22.77
N ASN A 343 14.17 -0.21 22.82
CA ASN A 343 14.51 0.61 23.98
C ASN A 343 14.12 2.09 23.84
N ASP A 344 13.34 2.46 22.82
CA ASP A 344 12.89 3.83 22.55
C ASP A 344 11.84 4.39 23.53
N GLY A 345 11.44 3.60 24.53
CA GLY A 345 10.38 3.96 25.48
C GLY A 345 8.97 3.60 24.98
N THR A 346 8.82 3.15 23.74
CA THR A 346 7.57 2.59 23.23
C THR A 346 7.28 1.27 23.95
N ARG A 347 6.00 1.04 24.25
CA ARG A 347 5.53 -0.23 24.81
C ARG A 347 5.21 -1.20 23.68
N TYR A 348 5.83 -2.37 23.72
CA TYR A 348 5.66 -3.46 22.76
C TYR A 348 5.07 -4.69 23.43
N TYR A 349 3.97 -5.21 22.91
CA TYR A 349 3.42 -6.51 23.29
C TYR A 349 3.79 -7.52 22.22
N ILE A 350 4.51 -8.59 22.59
CA ILE A 350 5.06 -9.57 21.65
C ILE A 350 4.35 -10.91 21.81
N LEU A 351 3.83 -11.43 20.70
CA LEU A 351 3.14 -12.71 20.62
C LEU A 351 3.79 -13.62 19.59
N ARG A 352 3.79 -14.92 19.87
CA ARG A 352 4.27 -15.95 18.94
C ARG A 352 3.08 -16.66 18.30
N PRO A 353 2.93 -16.62 16.98
CA PRO A 353 1.90 -17.39 16.31
C PRO A 353 2.26 -18.88 16.29
N ASN A 354 1.24 -19.74 16.36
CA ASN A 354 1.41 -21.19 16.25
C ASN A 354 1.41 -21.65 14.78
N ILE A 355 2.47 -21.29 14.05
CA ILE A 355 2.64 -21.58 12.63
C ILE A 355 3.97 -22.34 12.45
N GLY A 356 3.93 -23.46 11.72
CA GLY A 356 5.13 -24.24 11.44
C GLY A 356 6.15 -23.50 10.55
N PRO A 357 7.42 -23.93 10.53
CA PRO A 357 8.44 -23.32 9.69
C PRO A 357 8.18 -23.57 8.20
N LEU A 358 8.86 -22.83 7.34
CA LEU A 358 8.96 -23.12 5.90
C LEU A 358 9.56 -24.50 5.67
N LYS A 359 9.26 -25.11 4.51
CA LYS A 359 9.85 -26.39 4.10
C LYS A 359 11.38 -26.32 4.00
N GLN A 360 11.90 -25.16 3.66
CA GLN A 360 13.33 -24.89 3.52
C GLN A 360 13.61 -23.44 3.93
N ILE A 361 14.79 -23.21 4.50
CA ILE A 361 15.30 -21.86 4.76
C ILE A 361 15.69 -21.25 3.42
N VAL A 362 15.24 -20.03 3.15
CA VAL A 362 15.59 -19.27 1.94
C VAL A 362 16.08 -17.90 2.31
N SER A 363 17.10 -17.38 1.63
CA SER A 363 17.47 -15.97 1.82
C SER A 363 16.36 -15.04 1.32
N LEU A 364 16.26 -13.84 1.89
CA LEU A 364 15.29 -12.82 1.47
C LEU A 364 15.44 -12.50 -0.01
N LYS A 365 16.69 -12.35 -0.49
CA LYS A 365 16.99 -12.17 -1.92
C LYS A 365 16.41 -13.31 -2.75
N LYS A 366 16.64 -14.57 -2.34
CA LYS A 366 16.14 -15.72 -3.10
C LYS A 366 14.62 -15.79 -3.10
N LEU A 367 13.99 -15.42 -1.98
CA LEU A 367 12.55 -15.34 -1.86
C LEU A 367 11.96 -14.29 -2.82
N ILE A 368 12.57 -13.10 -2.92
CA ILE A 368 12.17 -12.06 -3.88
C ILE A 368 12.28 -12.58 -5.32
N GLU A 369 13.39 -13.23 -5.68
CA GLU A 369 13.56 -13.84 -7.01
C GLU A 369 12.46 -14.87 -7.33
N ILE A 370 12.07 -15.70 -6.36
CA ILE A 370 10.97 -16.68 -6.50
C ILE A 370 9.65 -15.96 -6.76
N ILE A 371 9.35 -14.92 -5.97
CA ILE A 371 8.12 -14.14 -6.10
C ILE A 371 8.07 -13.47 -7.48
N ASP A 372 9.14 -12.81 -7.89
CA ASP A 372 9.23 -12.11 -9.18
C ASP A 372 9.04 -13.08 -10.34
N SER A 373 9.71 -14.23 -10.31
CA SER A 373 9.56 -15.27 -11.33
C SER A 373 8.13 -15.80 -11.39
N ASN A 374 7.53 -16.09 -10.23
CA ASN A 374 6.17 -16.61 -10.17
C ASN A 374 5.15 -15.57 -10.60
N TYR A 375 5.36 -14.29 -10.26
CA TYR A 375 4.50 -13.17 -10.64
C TYR A 375 4.34 -13.06 -12.17
N GLN A 376 5.40 -13.28 -12.96
CA GLN A 376 5.34 -13.25 -14.42
C GLN A 376 4.35 -14.27 -15.03
N HIS A 377 4.01 -15.32 -14.28
CA HIS A 377 3.05 -16.34 -14.72
C HIS A 377 1.60 -15.98 -14.40
N TYR A 378 1.34 -14.96 -13.56
CA TYR A 378 0.01 -14.50 -13.23
C TYR A 378 -0.38 -13.33 -14.14
N LYS A 379 -1.41 -13.53 -14.98
CA LYS A 379 -2.01 -12.42 -15.73
C LYS A 379 -2.91 -11.62 -14.78
N ILE A 380 -2.66 -10.31 -14.70
CA ILE A 380 -3.48 -9.32 -13.97
C ILE A 380 -4.99 -9.42 -14.28
N THR A 381 -5.37 -10.03 -15.40
CA THR A 381 -6.72 -10.04 -15.94
C THR A 381 -7.73 -10.93 -15.20
N ASP A 382 -7.31 -11.74 -14.24
CA ASP A 382 -8.25 -12.62 -13.51
C ASP A 382 -8.75 -11.97 -12.23
N THR A 383 -9.59 -10.94 -12.39
CA THR A 383 -10.22 -10.18 -11.30
C THR A 383 -11.26 -10.97 -10.53
N ASN A 384 -11.62 -12.18 -10.98
CA ASN A 384 -12.59 -13.06 -10.32
C ASN A 384 -11.94 -14.09 -9.39
N THR A 385 -10.61 -14.19 -9.36
CA THR A 385 -9.92 -15.10 -8.46
C THR A 385 -9.77 -14.44 -7.09
N ILE A 386 -10.62 -14.86 -6.15
CA ILE A 386 -10.39 -14.60 -4.72
C ILE A 386 -9.01 -15.16 -4.43
N GLY A 387 -8.07 -14.32 -4.03
CA GLY A 387 -6.74 -14.85 -3.83
C GLY A 387 -5.84 -13.98 -3.00
N ASP A 388 -4.73 -14.60 -2.70
CA ASP A 388 -3.79 -14.24 -1.67
C ASP A 388 -2.40 -14.42 -2.28
N CYS A 389 -1.48 -13.50 -2.05
CA CYS A 389 -0.13 -13.54 -2.60
C CYS A 389 0.68 -14.79 -2.16
N ARG A 390 0.14 -15.67 -1.28
CA ARG A 390 0.70 -17.03 -1.03
C ARG A 390 0.94 -17.83 -2.30
N ILE A 391 0.09 -17.65 -3.31
CA ILE A 391 0.24 -18.34 -4.61
C ILE A 391 1.62 -18.09 -5.27
N LEU A 392 2.30 -17.00 -4.89
CA LEU A 392 3.64 -16.65 -5.38
C LEU A 392 4.75 -17.46 -4.70
N ILE A 393 4.45 -18.19 -3.63
CA ILE A 393 5.41 -18.92 -2.78
C ILE A 393 4.91 -20.32 -2.36
N ASP A 394 3.83 -20.83 -2.95
CA ASP A 394 3.22 -22.13 -2.59
C ASP A 394 4.18 -23.32 -2.69
N ASN A 395 5.20 -23.22 -3.56
CA ASN A 395 6.23 -24.23 -3.73
C ASN A 395 7.19 -24.35 -2.53
N ILE A 396 7.29 -23.33 -1.68
CA ILE A 396 8.21 -23.29 -0.54
C ILE A 396 7.52 -23.21 0.83
N ILE A 397 6.21 -22.92 0.87
CA ILE A 397 5.37 -22.96 2.09
C ILE A 397 5.18 -24.39 2.60
#